data_AF-A0A087T6J6-F1
#
_entry.id   AF-A0A087T6J6-F1
#
_cell.length_a   1.000
_cell.length_b   1.000
_cell.length_c   1.000
_cell.angle_alpha   90.00
_cell.angle_beta   90.00
_cell.angle_gamma   90.00
#
_symmetry.space_group_name_H-M   'P 1'
#
loop_
_entity.id
_entity.type
_entity.pdbx_description
1 polymer ?
#
loop_
_entity_poly.entity_id
_entity_poly.type
_entity_poly.pdbx_seq_one_letter_code
_entity_poly.pdbx_strand_id
1 'polypeptide(L)'
;MRINMNNPPDAPPRFQFSGDTKVLANISEEDGPLEFFSLFMDRDLQDLIVNETNRFASQHPSANLRKRKPWIPTNVDEMMLFFALLFCKV
;
A
#
# COMPACT_ATOMS: atom_id res chain seq x y z
N MET A 1 31.51 19.92 -17.84
CA MET A 1 31.19 21.36 -17.92
C MET A 1 31.63 21.99 -16.60
N ARG A 2 32.59 22.93 -16.59
CA ARG A 2 33.04 23.61 -15.36
C ARG A 2 32.27 24.91 -15.20
N ILE A 3 31.57 25.08 -14.07
CA ILE A 3 30.78 26.28 -13.77
C ILE A 3 31.75 27.38 -13.33
N ASN A 4 31.64 28.55 -13.96
CA ASN A 4 32.43 29.72 -13.58
C ASN A 4 31.85 30.32 -12.29
N MET A 5 32.58 30.21 -11.17
CA MET A 5 32.13 30.72 -9.87
C MET A 5 32.12 32.25 -9.78
N ASN A 6 32.80 32.94 -10.69
CA ASN A 6 32.82 34.41 -10.73
C ASN A 6 31.70 35.00 -11.58
N ASN A 7 30.99 34.17 -12.35
CA ASN A 7 29.82 34.54 -13.14
C ASN A 7 28.90 33.33 -13.30
N PRO A 8 28.16 32.96 -12.25
CA PRO A 8 27.25 31.83 -12.32
C PRO A 8 26.12 32.13 -13.33
N PRO A 9 25.64 31.12 -14.08
CA PRO A 9 24.47 31.29 -14.92
C PRO A 9 23.24 31.61 -14.05
N ASP A 10 22.31 32.38 -14.62
CA ASP A 10 21.08 32.75 -13.93
C ASP A 10 20.33 31.50 -13.42
N ALA A 11 19.75 31.63 -12.22
CA ALA A 11 18.97 30.56 -11.63
C ALA A 11 17.82 30.17 -12.58
N PRO A 12 17.48 28.88 -12.70
CA PRO A 12 16.32 28.45 -13.46
C PRO A 12 15.07 29.19 -12.98
N PRO A 13 14.12 29.51 -13.89
CA PRO A 13 12.84 30.07 -13.50
C PRO A 13 12.17 29.20 -12.43
N ARG A 14 11.66 29.81 -11.37
CA ARG A 14 10.86 29.08 -10.38
C ARG A 14 9.54 28.71 -11.04
N PHE A 15 9.36 27.45 -11.36
CA PHE A 15 8.07 26.94 -11.79
C PHE A 15 7.12 27.00 -10.59
N GLN A 16 6.07 27.81 -10.68
CA GLN A 16 4.97 27.72 -9.73
C GLN A 16 4.25 26.40 -9.98
N PHE A 17 4.07 25.60 -8.94
CA PHE A 17 3.20 24.43 -9.01
C PHE A 17 1.77 24.94 -9.27
N SER A 18 1.26 24.73 -10.48
CA SER A 18 -0.10 25.09 -10.88
C SER A 18 -1.09 23.94 -10.70
N GLY A 19 -0.66 22.85 -10.04
CA GLY A 19 -1.54 21.74 -9.73
C GLY A 19 -2.50 22.15 -8.63
N ASP A 20 -3.78 21.87 -8.83
CA ASP A 20 -4.78 21.98 -7.77
C ASP A 20 -4.49 20.88 -6.74
N THR A 21 -4.18 21.24 -5.49
CA THR A 21 -3.81 20.27 -4.41
C THR A 21 -5.03 19.53 -3.86
N LYS A 22 -5.96 19.15 -4.74
CA LYS A 22 -7.20 18.46 -4.38
C LYS A 22 -7.02 16.96 -4.47
N VAL A 23 -7.67 16.27 -3.53
CA VAL A 23 -7.84 14.82 -3.63
C VAL A 23 -8.82 14.56 -4.77
N LEU A 24 -8.37 13.86 -5.80
CA LEU A 24 -9.20 13.45 -6.94
C LEU A 24 -9.90 12.13 -6.64
N ALA A 25 -10.57 12.04 -5.50
CA ALA A 25 -11.38 10.90 -5.11
C ALA A 25 -12.74 11.41 -4.62
N ASN A 26 -13.78 10.60 -4.85
CA ASN A 26 -15.12 10.89 -4.34
C ASN A 26 -15.14 10.58 -2.84
N ILE A 27 -14.79 11.57 -2.04
CA ILE A 27 -14.76 11.49 -0.58
C ILE A 27 -15.76 12.52 -0.05
N SER A 28 -16.67 12.09 0.81
CA SER A 28 -17.57 12.97 1.54
C SER A 28 -16.96 13.38 2.89
N GLU A 29 -17.43 14.48 3.46
CA GLU A 29 -17.03 14.91 4.82
C GLU A 29 -17.50 13.93 5.91
N GLU A 30 -18.48 13.07 5.60
CA GLU A 30 -18.96 12.01 6.48
C GLU A 30 -18.20 10.68 6.36
N ASP A 31 -17.23 10.59 5.43
CA ASP A 31 -16.38 9.41 5.29
C ASP A 31 -15.36 9.32 6.44
N GLY A 32 -15.26 8.14 7.03
CA GLY A 32 -14.35 7.86 8.13
C GLY A 32 -12.99 7.33 7.67
N PRO A 33 -12.05 7.09 8.61
CA PRO A 33 -10.71 6.59 8.30
C PRO A 33 -10.69 5.27 7.50
N LEU A 34 -11.74 4.45 7.61
CA LEU A 34 -11.84 3.18 6.90
C LEU A 34 -12.16 3.39 5.41
N GLU A 35 -13.02 4.35 5.10
CA GLU A 35 -13.36 4.76 3.75
C GLU A 35 -12.12 5.31 3.04
N PHE A 36 -11.34 6.16 3.72
CA PHE A 36 -10.03 6.63 3.22
C PHE A 36 -9.05 5.48 2.98
N PHE A 37 -8.95 4.53 3.91
CA PHE A 37 -8.10 3.34 3.74
C PHE A 37 -8.50 2.52 2.50
N SER A 38 -9.81 2.39 2.26
CA SER A 38 -10.37 1.63 1.14
C SER A 38 -10.05 2.24 -0.23
N LEU A 39 -9.65 3.52 -0.29
CA LEU A 39 -9.15 4.14 -1.53
C LEU A 39 -7.79 3.58 -1.98
N PHE A 40 -6.99 3.10 -1.03
CA PHE A 40 -5.66 2.53 -1.31
C PHE A 40 -5.68 1.01 -1.27
N MET A 41 -6.49 0.45 -0.37
CA MET A 41 -6.69 -0.98 -0.21
C MET A 41 -8.05 -1.37 -0.80
N ASP A 42 -8.17 -1.26 -2.12
CA ASP A 42 -9.41 -1.62 -2.82
C ASP A 42 -9.65 -3.14 -2.83
N ARG A 43 -10.84 -3.56 -3.26
CA ARG A 43 -11.24 -4.97 -3.25
C ARG A 43 -10.34 -5.84 -4.13
N ASP A 44 -9.92 -5.33 -5.29
CA ASP A 44 -9.09 -6.07 -6.24
C ASP A 44 -7.70 -6.35 -5.64
N LEU A 45 -7.11 -5.38 -4.94
CA LEU A 45 -5.86 -5.54 -4.22
C LEU A 45 -6.01 -6.48 -3.02
N GLN A 46 -7.10 -6.39 -2.26
CA GLN A 46 -7.39 -7.31 -1.17
C GLN A 46 -7.45 -8.77 -1.67
N ASP A 47 -8.19 -9.00 -2.75
CA ASP A 47 -8.30 -10.31 -3.39
C ASP A 47 -6.94 -10.80 -3.93
N LEU A 48 -6.15 -9.90 -4.53
CA LEU A 48 -4.81 -10.23 -5.01
C LEU A 48 -3.89 -10.69 -3.88
N ILE A 49 -3.89 -9.99 -2.75
CA ILE A 49 -3.08 -10.36 -1.57
C ILE A 49 -3.47 -11.75 -1.06
N VAL A 50 -4.78 -12.02 -0.94
CA VAL A 50 -5.28 -13.32 -0.48
C VAL A 50 -4.88 -14.43 -1.45
N ASN A 51 -5.09 -14.21 -2.75
CA ASN A 51 -4.77 -15.18 -3.79
C ASN A 51 -3.28 -15.50 -3.82
N GLU A 52 -2.41 -14.48 -3.75
CA GLU A 52 -0.96 -14.68 -3.73
C GLU A 52 -0.48 -15.38 -2.45
N THR A 53 -1.07 -15.03 -1.30
CA THR A 53 -0.74 -15.68 -0.02
C THR A 53 -1.08 -17.17 -0.06
N ASN A 54 -2.29 -17.50 -0.52
CA ASN A 54 -2.73 -18.89 -0.66
C ASN A 54 -1.94 -19.65 -1.72
N ARG A 55 -1.61 -19.01 -2.85
CA ARG A 55 -0.77 -19.58 -3.91
C ARG A 55 0.64 -19.88 -3.39
N PHE A 56 1.24 -18.96 -2.66
CA PHE A 56 2.56 -19.17 -2.08
C PHE A 56 2.56 -20.36 -1.13
N ALA A 57 1.56 -20.46 -0.26
CA ALA A 57 1.44 -21.56 0.70
C ALA A 57 1.21 -22.92 0.03
N SER A 58 0.46 -22.97 -1.09
CA SER A 58 0.25 -24.21 -1.84
C SER A 58 1.50 -24.67 -2.61
N GLN A 59 2.33 -23.73 -3.07
CA GLN A 59 3.60 -24.01 -3.74
C GLN A 59 4.72 -24.41 -2.77
N HIS A 60 4.64 -23.98 -1.52
CA HIS A 60 5.61 -24.27 -0.47
C HIS A 60 4.95 -25.07 0.66
N PRO A 61 4.41 -26.26 0.38
CA PRO A 61 3.87 -27.11 1.43
C PRO A 61 5.00 -27.38 2.42
N SER A 62 4.69 -27.35 3.71
CA SER A 62 5.60 -27.49 4.84
C SER A 62 6.47 -28.75 4.74
N ALA A 63 7.53 -28.71 3.92
CA ALA A 63 8.16 -29.93 3.44
C ALA A 63 8.90 -30.71 4.54
N ASN A 64 9.25 -30.08 5.68
CA ASN A 64 10.13 -30.72 6.66
C ASN A 64 9.97 -30.27 8.13
N LEU A 65 8.80 -29.79 8.57
CA LEU A 65 8.61 -29.40 9.97
C LEU A 65 7.54 -30.27 10.62
N ARG A 66 7.96 -31.42 11.19
CA ARG A 66 7.15 -32.43 11.92
C ARG A 66 6.21 -31.87 13.03
N LYS A 67 6.19 -30.56 13.27
CA LYS A 67 5.44 -29.87 14.33
C LYS A 67 4.58 -28.68 13.87
N ARG A 68 4.50 -28.35 12.57
CA ARG A 68 3.64 -27.25 12.09
C ARG A 68 2.29 -27.76 11.63
N LYS A 69 1.22 -27.05 12.00
CA LYS A 69 -0.12 -27.29 11.46
C LYS A 69 -0.11 -27.06 9.94
N PRO A 70 -0.91 -27.81 9.17
CA PRO A 70 -1.08 -27.55 7.75
C PRO A 70 -1.62 -26.13 7.53
N TRP A 71 -1.22 -25.50 6.43
CA TRP A 71 -1.78 -24.21 6.02
C TRP A 71 -3.27 -24.37 5.74
N ILE A 72 -4.07 -23.44 6.24
CA ILE A 72 -5.48 -23.30 5.91
C ILE A 72 -5.59 -22.06 5.04
N PRO A 73 -6.20 -22.14 3.84
CA PRO A 73 -6.38 -20.98 2.99
C PRO A 73 -7.09 -19.86 3.72
N THR A 74 -6.55 -18.64 3.60
CA THR A 74 -7.15 -17.44 4.19
C THR A 74 -8.13 -16.78 3.22
N ASN A 75 -8.90 -15.82 3.70
CA ASN A 75 -9.83 -15.01 2.93
C ASN A 75 -9.63 -13.51 3.21
N VAL A 76 -10.37 -12.66 2.48
CA VAL A 76 -10.26 -11.21 2.60
C VAL A 76 -10.57 -10.73 4.00
N ASP A 77 -11.65 -11.20 4.62
CA ASP A 77 -12.06 -10.77 5.96
C ASP A 77 -10.98 -11.09 7.01
N GLU A 78 -10.40 -12.29 6.94
CA GLU A 78 -9.29 -12.71 7.81
C GLU A 78 -8.04 -11.85 7.60
N MET A 79 -7.67 -11.57 6.35
CA MET A 79 -6.52 -10.73 6.05
C MET A 79 -6.73 -9.27 6.44
N MET A 80 -7.93 -8.72 6.25
CA MET A 80 -8.25 -7.36 6.68
C MET A 80 -8.26 -7.25 8.20
N LEU A 81 -8.79 -8.27 8.91
CA LEU A 81 -8.70 -8.34 10.35
C LEU A 81 -7.24 -8.42 10.82
N PHE A 82 -6.40 -9.20 10.14
CA PHE A 82 -4.98 -9.26 10.42
C PHE A 82 -4.29 -7.89 10.26
N PHE A 83 -4.57 -7.15 9.19
CA PHE A 83 -4.05 -5.79 9.01
C PHE A 83 -4.59 -4.81 10.05
N ALA A 84 -5.88 -4.89 10.39
CA ALA A 84 -6.48 -4.08 11.45
C ALA A 84 -5.76 -4.30 12.79
N LEU A 85 -5.41 -5.56 13.12
CA LEU A 85 -4.63 -5.88 14.32
C LEU A 85 -3.19 -5.32 14.27
N LEU A 86 -2.59 -5.21 13.09
CA LEU A 86 -1.27 -4.60 12.92
C LEU A 86 -1.31 -3.08 13.13
N PHE A 87 -2.35 -2.40 12.62
CA PHE A 87 -2.52 -0.97 12.81
C PHE A 87 -2.95 -0.59 14.22
N CYS A 88 -3.76 -1.42 14.88
CA CYS A 88 -4.27 -1.17 16.23
C CYS A 88 -3.32 -1.61 17.35
N LYS A 89 -2.23 -2.32 17.04
CA LYS A 89 -1.16 -2.57 18.01
C LYS A 89 -0.29 -1.31 18.14
N VAL A 90 -0.59 -0.48 19.15
CA VAL A 90 0.31 0.54 19.71
C VAL A 90 1.04 -0.06 20.92
#